data_AF-A0A1V6BY24-F1
#
_entry.id   AF-A0A1V6BY24-F1
#
_cell.length_a   1.000
_cell.length_b   1.000
_cell.length_c   1.000
_cell.angle_alpha   90.00
_cell.angle_beta   90.00
_cell.angle_gamma   90.00
#
_symmetry.space_group_name_H-M   'P 1'
#
loop_
_entity.id
_entity.type
_entity.pdbx_description
1 polymer ?
#
loop_
_entity_poly.entity_id
_entity_poly.type
_entity_poly.pdbx_seq_one_letter_code
_entity_poly.pdbx_strand_id
1 'polypeptide(L)'
;MSFSTRSIAALALAALFVFPLTMDAQKKMPKKYKNAPDQTIVIVTNSPAQSFDEAEYPHLQFYYTPQEMPDFLARLHNVKPIPVKDGITGMVVDKDGVIAYIRGFNNALAKNNDNMDEMNWTILTVADKKGIIGGSKPMDDYLKDYVIKGKSAKRDDDKTYIPGEEPTFKGWDKGKVEGMMLPDFTLITKDGNELAIKEILNGQPAFIVFTNISEDGKEVSPMLWHVENVLYNYFPPRR
;
A
#
# COMPACT_ATOMS: atom_id res chain seq x y z
N MET A 1 17.11 -61.57 -41.83
CA MET A 1 17.91 -62.02 -40.67
C MET A 1 19.19 -61.20 -40.69
N SER A 2 19.63 -60.44 -39.70
CA SER A 2 19.35 -60.34 -38.27
C SER A 2 19.65 -58.87 -37.90
N PHE A 3 18.69 -58.15 -37.33
CA PHE A 3 18.93 -56.79 -36.82
C PHE A 3 19.58 -56.90 -35.44
N SER A 4 20.85 -56.49 -35.35
CA SER A 4 21.60 -56.41 -34.11
C SER A 4 21.04 -55.30 -33.22
N THR A 5 20.26 -55.69 -32.22
CA THR A 5 19.84 -54.88 -31.09
C THR A 5 21.03 -54.66 -30.15
N ARG A 6 21.86 -53.65 -30.40
CA ARG A 6 22.84 -53.11 -29.44
C ARG A 6 23.51 -51.87 -30.03
N SER A 7 22.82 -50.72 -30.05
CA SER A 7 23.42 -49.36 -30.08
C SER A 7 22.36 -48.22 -30.12
N ILE A 8 21.24 -48.33 -29.37
CA ILE A 8 20.30 -47.20 -29.19
C ILE A 8 19.93 -47.03 -27.71
N ALA A 9 20.92 -47.15 -26.82
CA ALA A 9 20.70 -47.00 -25.38
C ALA A 9 21.64 -45.96 -24.73
N ALA A 10 22.23 -45.05 -25.50
CA ALA A 10 23.17 -44.04 -24.99
C ALA A 10 22.74 -42.58 -25.20
N LEU A 11 21.61 -42.31 -25.87
CA LEU A 11 21.11 -40.95 -26.11
C LEU A 11 19.74 -40.64 -25.50
N ALA A 12 19.17 -41.57 -24.71
CA ALA A 12 17.89 -41.40 -24.03
C ALA A 12 18.01 -41.18 -22.50
N LEU A 13 19.21 -40.89 -21.98
CA LEU A 13 19.44 -40.66 -20.55
C LEU A 13 19.94 -39.25 -20.20
N ALA A 14 20.08 -38.35 -21.18
CA ALA A 14 20.44 -36.95 -20.95
C ALA A 14 19.24 -35.99 -21.02
N ALA A 15 18.08 -36.44 -21.54
CA ALA A 15 16.86 -35.63 -21.63
C ALA A 15 15.93 -35.75 -20.41
N LEU A 16 16.28 -36.55 -19.40
CA LEU A 16 15.50 -36.76 -18.17
C LEU A 16 16.06 -36.04 -16.93
N PHE A 17 17.13 -35.26 -17.07
CA PHE A 17 17.73 -34.50 -15.98
C PHE A 17 17.80 -32.99 -16.23
N VAL A 18 17.01 -32.47 -17.17
CA VAL A 18 16.84 -31.03 -17.38
C VAL A 18 15.39 -30.67 -17.06
N PHE A 19 15.18 -30.41 -15.77
CA PHE A 19 13.99 -29.88 -15.07
C PHE A 19 12.97 -30.92 -14.54
N PRO A 20 12.71 -30.88 -13.22
CA PRO A 20 12.14 -29.70 -12.61
C PRO A 20 12.88 -29.20 -11.35
N LEU A 21 14.13 -28.75 -11.48
CA LEU A 21 14.72 -27.86 -10.47
C LEU A 21 14.02 -26.47 -10.43
N THR A 22 13.10 -26.19 -11.37
CA THR A 22 12.31 -24.97 -11.44
C THR A 22 10.90 -25.10 -10.84
N MET A 23 10.38 -26.31 -10.57
CA MET A 23 9.02 -26.43 -10.02
C MET A 23 8.95 -26.11 -8.52
N ASP A 24 10.02 -26.36 -7.76
CA ASP A 24 10.07 -25.94 -6.35
C ASP A 24 10.30 -24.42 -6.21
N ALA A 25 10.99 -23.79 -7.17
CA ALA A 25 11.12 -22.33 -7.24
C ALA A 25 9.82 -21.65 -7.70
N GLN A 26 9.06 -22.26 -8.61
CA GLN A 26 7.73 -21.76 -9.00
C GLN A 26 6.64 -21.97 -7.92
N LYS A 27 6.85 -22.87 -6.94
CA LYS A 27 5.92 -23.07 -5.81
C LYS A 27 5.98 -21.99 -4.72
N LYS A 28 7.02 -21.14 -4.72
CA LYS A 28 7.19 -20.04 -3.76
C LYS A 28 7.35 -18.70 -4.47
N MET A 29 6.66 -18.48 -5.58
CA MET A 29 6.37 -17.10 -5.93
C MET A 29 5.52 -16.50 -4.80
N PRO A 30 5.93 -15.37 -4.22
CA PRO A 30 5.13 -14.71 -3.21
C PRO A 30 3.73 -14.49 -3.78
N LYS A 31 2.70 -14.98 -3.07
CA LYS A 31 1.33 -14.85 -3.57
C LYS A 31 0.86 -13.43 -3.24
N LYS A 32 0.31 -12.73 -4.20
CA LYS A 32 -0.44 -11.51 -3.90
C LYS A 32 -1.65 -11.88 -3.03
N TYR A 33 -1.90 -11.11 -1.98
CA TYR A 33 -3.10 -11.24 -1.18
C TYR A 33 -4.35 -10.92 -2.02
N LYS A 34 -5.42 -11.72 -1.87
CA LYS A 34 -6.62 -11.66 -2.72
C LYS A 34 -7.27 -10.28 -2.81
N ASN A 35 -7.14 -9.45 -1.77
CA ASN A 35 -7.73 -8.11 -1.72
C ASN A 35 -6.69 -6.98 -1.81
N ALA A 36 -5.42 -7.29 -2.11
CA ALA A 36 -4.43 -6.26 -2.40
C ALA A 36 -4.73 -5.61 -3.77
N PRO A 37 -4.56 -4.28 -3.92
CA PRO A 37 -4.54 -3.64 -5.24
C PRO A 37 -3.40 -4.18 -6.09
N ASP A 38 -3.37 -3.94 -7.40
CA ASP A 38 -2.21 -4.32 -8.22
C ASP A 38 -0.96 -3.51 -7.86
N GLN A 39 -1.16 -2.23 -7.49
CA GLN A 39 -0.13 -1.36 -6.95
C GLN A 39 -0.69 -0.52 -5.80
N THR A 40 0.15 -0.24 -4.80
CA THR A 40 -0.17 0.68 -3.71
C THR A 40 0.54 2.00 -3.95
N ILE A 41 -0.18 3.12 -3.87
CA ILE A 41 0.43 4.45 -3.95
C ILE A 41 1.04 4.76 -2.57
N VAL A 42 2.30 5.14 -2.53
CA VAL A 42 3.00 5.58 -1.33
C VAL A 42 3.31 7.07 -1.45
N ILE A 43 2.81 7.87 -0.52
CA ILE A 43 3.10 9.30 -0.41
C ILE A 43 4.04 9.50 0.77
N VAL A 44 5.27 9.87 0.47
CA VAL A 44 6.29 10.22 1.46
C VAL A 44 6.17 11.70 1.79
N THR A 45 5.89 12.01 3.05
CA THR A 45 5.55 13.38 3.49
C THR A 45 6.76 14.19 3.96
N ASN A 46 7.97 13.72 3.68
CA ASN A 46 9.21 14.43 3.90
C ASN A 46 10.09 14.36 2.63
N SER A 47 11.16 15.17 2.60
CA SER A 47 12.04 15.26 1.44
C SER A 47 12.57 13.90 0.99
N PRO A 48 12.73 13.65 -0.32
CA PRO A 48 13.26 12.39 -0.81
C PRO A 48 14.63 12.07 -0.19
N ALA A 49 14.71 10.95 0.53
CA ALA A 49 15.99 10.45 1.01
C ALA A 49 16.77 9.87 -0.17
N GLN A 50 17.90 10.47 -0.54
CA GLN A 50 18.72 10.01 -1.69
C GLN A 50 19.17 8.55 -1.55
N SER A 51 19.33 8.07 -0.31
CA SER A 51 19.75 6.71 0.01
C SER A 51 18.62 5.66 -0.04
N PHE A 52 17.35 6.06 -0.18
CA PHE A 52 16.23 5.12 -0.21
C PHE A 52 16.07 4.50 -1.61
N ASP A 53 16.11 3.18 -1.68
CA ASP A 53 15.91 2.43 -2.92
C ASP A 53 14.45 1.96 -3.06
N GLU A 54 13.69 2.65 -3.91
CA GLU A 54 12.31 2.29 -4.23
C GLU A 54 12.20 0.93 -4.92
N ALA A 55 13.26 0.45 -5.59
CA ALA A 55 13.25 -0.82 -6.31
C ALA A 55 13.15 -2.04 -5.38
N GLU A 56 13.41 -1.88 -4.08
CA GLU A 56 13.17 -2.91 -3.08
C GLU A 56 11.67 -3.21 -2.85
N TYR A 57 10.78 -2.33 -3.36
CA TYR A 57 9.33 -2.37 -3.15
C TYR A 57 8.58 -2.36 -4.49
N PRO A 58 8.65 -3.43 -5.30
CA PRO A 58 8.17 -3.43 -6.68
C PRO A 58 6.66 -3.24 -6.85
N HIS A 59 5.87 -3.43 -5.79
CA HIS A 59 4.42 -3.24 -5.81
C HIS A 59 3.97 -1.89 -5.22
N LEU A 60 4.93 -1.08 -4.76
CA LEU A 60 4.69 0.24 -4.19
C LEU A 60 5.16 1.31 -5.18
N GLN A 61 4.28 2.26 -5.48
CA GLN A 61 4.59 3.38 -6.35
C GLN A 61 4.80 4.64 -5.51
N PHE A 62 6.02 5.16 -5.52
CA PHE A 62 6.42 6.25 -4.64
C PHE A 62 6.20 7.62 -5.27
N TYR A 63 5.67 8.50 -4.43
CA TYR A 63 5.54 9.92 -4.67
C TYR A 63 5.89 10.65 -3.38
N TYR A 64 6.31 11.90 -3.51
CA TYR A 64 6.73 12.72 -2.39
C TYR A 64 5.88 13.98 -2.35
N THR A 65 5.69 14.53 -1.15
CA THR A 65 5.18 15.90 -1.06
C THR A 65 6.27 16.87 -1.51
N PRO A 66 5.92 18.00 -2.14
CA PRO A 66 6.85 19.12 -2.29
C PRO A 66 7.38 19.59 -0.92
N GLN A 67 8.40 20.47 -0.95
CA GLN A 67 9.04 20.99 0.27
C GLN A 67 8.01 21.56 1.27
N GLU A 68 7.00 22.23 0.75
CA GLU A 68 5.81 22.60 1.51
C GLU A 68 4.73 21.53 1.29
N MET A 69 4.24 20.94 2.38
CA MET A 69 3.15 19.96 2.30
C MET A 69 1.91 20.62 1.66
N PRO A 70 1.24 19.97 0.69
CA PRO A 70 0.05 20.54 0.05
C PRO A 70 -1.03 20.96 1.05
N ASP A 71 -1.71 22.08 0.80
CA ASP A 71 -2.60 22.76 1.76
C ASP A 71 -3.62 21.79 2.42
N PHE A 72 -4.32 20.97 1.63
CA PHE A 72 -5.25 19.97 2.17
C PHE A 72 -4.56 18.99 3.14
N LEU A 73 -3.41 18.44 2.75
CA LEU A 73 -2.66 17.49 3.57
C LEU A 73 -2.12 18.17 4.83
N ALA A 74 -1.62 19.41 4.73
CA ALA A 74 -1.13 20.18 5.87
C ALA A 74 -2.24 20.44 6.90
N ARG A 75 -3.44 20.84 6.44
CA ARG A 75 -4.60 21.06 7.32
C ARG A 75 -5.08 19.75 7.94
N LEU A 76 -5.16 18.68 7.16
CA LEU A 76 -5.51 17.36 7.68
C LEU A 76 -4.48 16.90 8.72
N HIS A 77 -3.19 17.10 8.47
CA HIS A 77 -2.10 16.76 9.39
C HIS A 77 -2.25 17.49 10.74
N ASN A 78 -2.68 18.76 10.73
CA ASN A 78 -2.87 19.56 11.94
C ASN A 78 -3.97 19.01 12.86
N VAL A 79 -5.05 18.48 12.29
CA VAL A 79 -6.17 17.90 13.07
C VAL A 79 -6.01 16.40 13.32
N LYS A 80 -5.25 15.71 12.46
CA LYS A 80 -4.95 14.28 12.54
C LYS A 80 -3.62 14.00 11.85
N PRO A 81 -2.54 13.67 12.59
CA PRO A 81 -1.22 13.44 12.00
C PRO A 81 -1.25 12.44 10.84
N ILE A 82 -0.71 12.86 9.69
CA ILE A 82 -0.52 12.04 8.49
C ILE A 82 0.93 12.16 7.99
N PRO A 83 1.73 11.08 8.02
CA PRO A 83 1.47 9.83 8.73
C PRO A 83 1.36 10.04 10.24
N VAL A 84 0.83 9.04 10.95
CA VAL A 84 0.94 9.00 12.41
C VAL A 84 2.39 8.85 12.84
N LYS A 85 2.73 9.36 14.03
CA LYS A 85 4.06 9.20 14.62
C LYS A 85 4.43 7.71 14.72
N ASP A 86 5.65 7.40 14.32
CA ASP A 86 6.21 6.05 14.32
C ASP A 86 5.31 5.05 13.60
N GLY A 87 4.86 5.36 12.37
CA GLY A 87 3.91 4.53 11.65
C GLY A 87 3.57 5.01 10.24
N ILE A 88 2.43 4.54 9.73
CA ILE A 88 1.86 4.91 8.44
C ILE A 88 0.40 5.32 8.60
N THR A 89 -0.13 6.08 7.65
CA THR A 89 -1.59 6.27 7.51
C THR A 89 -2.04 5.66 6.19
N GLY A 90 -2.97 4.71 6.24
CA GLY A 90 -3.61 4.14 5.06
C GLY A 90 -4.92 4.87 4.72
N MET A 91 -5.16 5.10 3.44
CA MET A 91 -6.37 5.70 2.90
C MET A 91 -6.88 4.87 1.71
N VAL A 92 -8.18 4.59 1.65
CA VAL A 92 -8.81 3.97 0.48
C VAL A 92 -9.66 5.01 -0.23
N VAL A 93 -9.44 5.16 -1.52
CA VAL A 93 -10.20 6.05 -2.41
C VAL A 93 -10.92 5.18 -3.43
N ASP A 94 -12.20 5.43 -3.65
CA ASP A 94 -12.96 4.70 -4.67
C ASP A 94 -12.69 5.25 -6.09
N LYS A 95 -13.31 4.62 -7.09
CA LYS A 95 -13.19 5.01 -8.50
C LYS A 95 -13.69 6.43 -8.82
N ASP A 96 -14.55 6.99 -7.96
CA ASP A 96 -15.13 8.31 -8.14
C ASP A 96 -14.30 9.39 -7.41
N GLY A 97 -13.23 9.00 -6.72
CA GLY A 97 -12.38 9.90 -5.94
C GLY A 97 -12.88 10.17 -4.52
N VAL A 98 -13.85 9.41 -4.02
CA VAL A 98 -14.39 9.54 -2.67
C VAL A 98 -13.52 8.77 -1.68
N ILE A 99 -13.15 9.41 -0.57
CA ILE A 99 -12.40 8.77 0.52
C ILE A 99 -13.33 7.79 1.25
N ALA A 100 -13.09 6.49 1.08
CA ALA A 100 -13.88 5.44 1.72
C ALA A 100 -13.38 5.07 3.13
N TYR A 101 -12.09 5.31 3.38
CA TYR A 101 -11.40 4.89 4.59
C TYR A 101 -10.15 5.74 4.84
N ILE A 102 -9.84 6.06 6.10
CA ILE A 102 -8.54 6.58 6.52
C ILE A 102 -8.19 6.08 7.93
N ARG A 103 -6.96 5.59 8.13
CA ARG A 103 -6.51 5.13 9.46
C ARG A 103 -5.00 5.14 9.62
N GLY A 104 -4.53 5.52 10.82
CA GLY A 104 -3.14 5.39 11.23
C GLY A 104 -2.81 4.02 11.83
N PHE A 105 -1.61 3.52 11.54
CA PHE A 105 -1.07 2.26 12.03
C PHE A 105 0.33 2.49 12.58
N ASN A 106 0.57 2.13 13.84
CA ASN A 106 1.85 2.32 14.50
C ASN A 106 2.80 1.14 14.25
N ASN A 107 4.11 1.40 14.17
CA ASN A 107 5.19 0.42 14.02
C ASN A 107 5.19 -0.67 15.10
N ALA A 108 4.63 -0.44 16.29
CA ALA A 108 4.41 -1.48 17.30
C ALA A 108 3.58 -2.66 16.76
N LEU A 109 2.70 -2.41 15.78
CA LEU A 109 1.94 -3.47 15.09
C LEU A 109 2.85 -4.33 14.21
N ALA A 110 3.95 -3.78 13.67
CA ALA A 110 4.95 -4.53 12.92
C ALA A 110 6.00 -5.20 13.82
N LYS A 111 6.29 -4.66 15.01
CA LYS A 111 7.33 -5.19 15.93
C LYS A 111 6.99 -6.53 16.58
N ASN A 112 5.72 -6.85 16.75
CA ASN A 112 5.28 -8.13 17.32
C ASN A 112 5.02 -9.20 16.24
N ASN A 113 5.32 -8.89 14.98
CA ASN A 113 5.20 -9.83 13.87
C ASN A 113 6.55 -10.52 13.65
N ASP A 114 6.87 -11.46 14.53
CA ASP A 114 7.81 -12.52 14.15
C ASP A 114 7.23 -13.19 12.90
N ASN A 115 8.08 -13.50 11.91
CA ASN A 115 7.74 -14.07 10.58
C ASN A 115 7.03 -15.45 10.63
N MET A 116 6.39 -15.81 11.74
CA MET A 116 5.89 -17.12 12.08
C MET A 116 4.36 -17.23 12.21
N ASP A 117 3.61 -16.13 12.39
CA ASP A 117 2.18 -16.25 12.77
C ASP A 117 1.17 -15.40 11.99
N GLU A 118 -0.09 -15.85 12.06
CA GLU A 118 -1.35 -15.22 11.64
C GLU A 118 -1.60 -13.81 12.24
N MET A 119 -0.65 -13.23 12.99
CA MET A 119 -0.69 -11.84 13.48
C MET A 119 -0.21 -10.81 12.46
N ASN A 120 0.42 -11.26 11.36
CA ASN A 120 0.78 -10.43 10.20
C ASN A 120 -0.39 -9.67 9.56
N TRP A 121 -1.61 -10.02 9.91
CA TRP A 121 -2.83 -9.46 9.36
C TRP A 121 -3.37 -8.26 10.10
N THR A 122 -2.73 -7.81 11.18
CA THR A 122 -3.30 -6.81 12.09
C THR A 122 -3.68 -5.51 11.38
N ILE A 123 -2.91 -5.09 10.36
CA ILE A 123 -3.26 -3.94 9.50
C ILE A 123 -4.54 -4.17 8.68
N LEU A 124 -4.79 -5.42 8.26
CA LEU A 124 -5.93 -5.84 7.45
C LEU A 124 -7.17 -6.20 8.28
N THR A 125 -7.02 -6.86 9.42
CA THR A 125 -8.10 -7.55 10.15
C THR A 125 -8.57 -6.82 11.40
N VAL A 126 -7.79 -5.90 11.97
CA VAL A 126 -8.25 -5.12 13.12
C VAL A 126 -9.22 -4.05 12.64
N ALA A 127 -10.48 -4.15 13.05
CA ALA A 127 -11.42 -3.03 12.97
C ALA A 127 -11.04 -1.96 14.01
N ASP A 128 -11.41 -0.71 13.77
CA ASP A 128 -11.19 0.31 14.80
C ASP A 128 -12.08 0.02 16.04
N LYS A 129 -11.57 0.33 17.24
CA LYS A 129 -12.41 0.24 18.45
C LYS A 129 -13.50 1.31 18.34
N LYS A 130 -14.77 0.94 18.57
CA LYS A 130 -15.90 1.89 18.61
C LYS A 130 -15.51 3.17 19.38
N GLY A 131 -15.45 4.30 18.70
CA GLY A 131 -15.17 5.62 19.30
C GLY A 131 -13.88 6.29 18.82
N ILE A 132 -13.02 5.58 18.09
CA ILE A 132 -11.88 6.15 17.36
C ILE A 132 -12.25 6.18 15.86
N ILE A 133 -11.71 7.16 15.13
CA ILE A 133 -12.10 7.46 13.75
C ILE A 133 -11.28 6.60 12.80
N GLY A 134 -12.00 5.64 12.24
CA GLY A 134 -11.66 4.75 11.16
C GLY A 134 -12.92 3.92 10.86
N GLY A 135 -12.92 3.22 9.72
CA GLY A 135 -14.05 2.38 9.33
C GLY A 135 -14.52 1.44 10.44
N SER A 136 -15.84 1.19 10.52
CA SER A 136 -16.43 0.23 11.48
C SER A 136 -16.04 -1.23 11.21
N LYS A 137 -15.31 -1.45 10.11
CA LYS A 137 -14.87 -2.75 9.61
C LYS A 137 -13.35 -2.77 9.45
N PRO A 138 -12.75 -3.97 9.35
CA PRO A 138 -11.34 -4.12 9.02
C PRO A 138 -10.98 -3.48 7.68
N MET A 139 -9.73 -3.06 7.49
CA MET A 139 -9.25 -2.49 6.22
C MET A 139 -9.45 -3.44 5.04
N ASP A 140 -9.35 -4.75 5.27
CA ASP A 140 -9.61 -5.79 4.27
C ASP A 140 -10.98 -5.64 3.58
N ASP A 141 -12.02 -5.31 4.36
CA ASP A 141 -13.36 -5.11 3.82
C ASP A 141 -13.43 -3.90 2.90
N TYR A 142 -12.71 -2.82 3.22
CA TYR A 142 -12.65 -1.61 2.40
C TYR A 142 -11.88 -1.86 1.10
N LEU A 143 -10.74 -2.56 1.17
CA LEU A 143 -9.99 -2.94 -0.03
C LEU A 143 -10.85 -3.84 -0.94
N LYS A 144 -11.49 -4.86 -0.37
CA LYS A 144 -12.39 -5.75 -1.11
C LYS A 144 -13.54 -5.00 -1.78
N ASP A 145 -14.20 -4.11 -1.06
CA ASP A 145 -15.41 -3.44 -1.54
C ASP A 145 -15.10 -2.34 -2.56
N TYR A 146 -14.10 -1.50 -2.30
CA TYR A 146 -13.86 -0.30 -3.11
C TYR A 146 -12.75 -0.48 -4.15
N VAL A 147 -11.70 -1.23 -3.83
CA VAL A 147 -10.58 -1.47 -4.75
C VAL A 147 -10.85 -2.65 -5.67
N ILE A 148 -11.18 -3.81 -5.10
CA ILE A 148 -11.35 -5.04 -5.91
C ILE A 148 -12.70 -5.07 -6.63
N LYS A 149 -13.77 -4.71 -5.94
CA LYS A 149 -15.13 -4.72 -6.52
C LYS A 149 -15.53 -3.41 -7.19
N GLY A 150 -14.74 -2.35 -7.03
CA GLY A 150 -15.03 -1.04 -7.62
C GLY A 150 -16.36 -0.42 -7.16
N LYS A 151 -16.83 -0.73 -5.93
CA LYS A 151 -18.02 -0.07 -5.40
C LYS A 151 -17.76 1.43 -5.25
N SER A 152 -18.82 2.22 -5.33
CA SER A 152 -18.78 3.63 -4.93
C SER A 152 -19.02 3.76 -3.43
N ALA A 153 -18.16 4.51 -2.75
CA ALA A 153 -18.35 4.96 -1.40
C ALA A 153 -19.49 5.98 -1.34
N LYS A 154 -20.12 6.08 -0.18
CA LYS A 154 -21.17 7.06 0.04
C LYS A 154 -20.54 8.43 0.20
N ARG A 155 -20.75 9.31 -0.78
CA ARG A 155 -20.40 10.73 -0.70
C ARG A 155 -21.24 11.45 0.36
N ASP A 156 -20.59 12.35 1.08
CA ASP A 156 -21.20 13.26 2.05
C ASP A 156 -21.04 14.70 1.53
N ASP A 157 -22.12 15.28 1.04
CA ASP A 157 -22.10 16.60 0.39
C ASP A 157 -21.82 17.75 1.37
N ASP A 158 -21.98 17.52 2.67
CA ASP A 158 -21.61 18.49 3.71
C ASP A 158 -20.09 18.55 3.95
N LYS A 159 -19.34 17.55 3.47
CA LYS A 159 -17.88 17.50 3.59
C LYS A 159 -17.21 18.09 2.36
N THR A 160 -17.01 19.40 2.40
CA THR A 160 -16.36 20.16 1.33
C THR A 160 -15.01 20.71 1.77
N TYR A 161 -14.13 20.95 0.80
CA TYR A 161 -12.88 21.67 0.98
C TYR A 161 -12.71 22.72 -0.09
N ILE A 162 -12.26 23.90 0.32
CA ILE A 162 -11.93 25.03 -0.54
C ILE A 162 -10.46 25.36 -0.24
N PRO A 163 -9.58 25.39 -1.26
CA PRO A 163 -8.17 25.70 -1.07
C PRO A 163 -7.96 27.02 -0.32
N GLY A 164 -7.11 27.01 0.71
CA GLY A 164 -6.82 28.19 1.53
C GLY A 164 -7.78 28.43 2.70
N GLU A 165 -8.91 27.71 2.76
CA GLU A 165 -9.89 27.82 3.85
C GLU A 165 -9.86 26.59 4.76
N GLU A 166 -10.02 26.79 6.07
CA GLU A 166 -10.10 25.69 7.02
C GLU A 166 -11.48 25.01 6.92
N PRO A 167 -11.55 23.69 6.71
CA PRO A 167 -12.84 22.99 6.69
C PRO A 167 -13.57 23.13 8.04
N THR A 168 -14.90 23.27 7.98
CA THR A 168 -15.74 23.50 9.17
C THR A 168 -16.81 22.44 9.39
N PHE A 169 -16.83 21.39 8.56
CA PHE A 169 -17.82 20.33 8.68
C PHE A 169 -17.65 19.52 9.97
N LYS A 170 -18.75 18.89 10.41
CA LYS A 170 -18.80 18.13 11.66
C LYS A 170 -17.77 17.00 11.68
N GLY A 171 -16.81 17.08 12.63
CA GLY A 171 -15.78 16.07 12.83
C GLY A 171 -14.48 16.32 12.09
N TRP A 172 -14.35 17.45 11.38
CA TRP A 172 -13.08 17.90 10.81
C TRP A 172 -11.97 18.01 11.87
N ASP A 173 -12.30 18.54 13.06
CA ASP A 173 -11.43 18.65 14.23
C ASP A 173 -10.79 17.31 14.67
N LYS A 174 -11.28 16.19 14.13
CA LYS A 174 -10.79 14.84 14.39
C LYS A 174 -10.36 14.11 13.12
N GLY A 175 -10.24 14.82 12.00
CA GLY A 175 -9.89 14.28 10.68
C GLY A 175 -10.90 13.29 10.11
N LYS A 176 -12.21 13.47 10.35
CA LYS A 176 -13.28 12.61 9.79
C LYS A 176 -13.54 12.91 8.30
N VAL A 177 -12.60 12.58 7.42
CA VAL A 177 -12.68 12.87 5.98
C VAL A 177 -13.39 11.79 5.16
N GLU A 178 -13.83 10.68 5.75
CA GLU A 178 -14.55 9.64 4.99
C GLU A 178 -15.86 10.17 4.39
N GLY A 179 -16.13 9.87 3.12
CA GLY A 179 -17.26 10.40 2.34
C GLY A 179 -16.96 11.72 1.64
N MET A 180 -15.83 12.34 1.93
CA MET A 180 -15.35 13.53 1.22
C MET A 180 -14.72 13.15 -0.12
N MET A 181 -14.88 14.01 -1.14
CA MET A 181 -14.08 13.95 -2.37
C MET A 181 -12.62 14.28 -2.04
N LEU A 182 -11.67 13.43 -2.44
CA LEU A 182 -10.25 13.73 -2.27
C LEU A 182 -9.91 15.01 -3.04
N PRO A 183 -9.46 16.08 -2.36
CA PRO A 183 -9.00 17.28 -3.05
C PRO A 183 -7.82 16.97 -3.94
N ASP A 184 -7.72 17.71 -5.04
CA ASP A 184 -6.54 17.60 -5.88
C ASP A 184 -5.35 18.30 -5.19
N PHE A 185 -4.17 17.71 -5.30
CA PHE A 185 -2.93 18.27 -4.79
C PHE A 185 -1.73 17.75 -5.56
N THR A 186 -0.68 18.56 -5.60
CA THR A 186 0.58 18.25 -6.28
C THR A 186 1.44 17.31 -5.44
N LEU A 187 2.02 16.33 -6.10
CA LEU A 187 3.07 15.45 -5.62
C LEU A 187 4.26 15.52 -6.58
N ILE A 188 5.42 15.07 -6.12
CA ILE A 188 6.64 15.00 -6.92
C ILE A 188 7.15 13.57 -7.03
N THR A 189 7.69 13.19 -8.19
CA THR A 189 8.48 11.97 -8.32
C THR A 189 9.89 12.16 -7.73
N LYS A 190 10.64 11.08 -7.53
CA LYS A 190 12.03 11.14 -7.07
C LYS A 190 12.94 12.02 -7.96
N ASP A 191 12.65 12.06 -9.27
CA ASP A 191 13.35 12.88 -10.26
C ASP A 191 12.89 14.36 -10.27
N GLY A 192 11.92 14.72 -9.43
CA GLY A 192 11.42 16.09 -9.28
C GLY A 192 10.29 16.48 -10.23
N ASN A 193 9.68 15.54 -10.96
CA ASN A 193 8.53 15.86 -11.81
C ASN A 193 7.27 16.04 -10.95
N GLU A 194 6.55 17.13 -11.18
CA GLU A 194 5.27 17.41 -10.52
C GLU A 194 4.11 16.68 -11.21
N LEU A 195 3.23 16.07 -10.41
CA LEU A 195 2.03 15.35 -10.85
C LEU A 195 0.88 15.63 -9.89
N ALA A 196 -0.33 15.78 -10.42
CA ALA A 196 -1.52 15.91 -9.57
C ALA A 196 -2.00 14.54 -9.10
N ILE A 197 -2.50 14.44 -7.85
CA ILE A 197 -3.02 13.15 -7.33
C ILE A 197 -4.16 12.59 -8.20
N LYS A 198 -4.99 13.44 -8.82
CA LYS A 198 -6.03 12.97 -9.73
C LYS A 198 -5.48 12.35 -11.01
N GLU A 199 -4.35 12.85 -11.52
CA GLU A 199 -3.66 12.27 -12.67
C GLU A 199 -3.05 10.91 -12.32
N ILE A 200 -2.48 10.80 -11.12
CA ILE A 200 -1.92 9.55 -10.59
C ILE A 200 -3.03 8.50 -10.42
N LEU A 201 -4.18 8.90 -9.85
CA LEU A 201 -5.32 7.99 -9.66
C LEU A 201 -6.00 7.62 -10.97
N ASN A 202 -6.10 8.55 -11.92
CA ASN A 202 -6.69 8.36 -13.25
C ASN A 202 -8.07 7.63 -13.21
N GLY A 203 -8.92 7.99 -12.25
CA GLY A 203 -10.24 7.38 -12.06
C GLY A 203 -10.23 5.92 -11.59
N GLN A 204 -9.07 5.39 -11.19
CA GLN A 204 -8.95 4.07 -10.58
C GLN A 204 -9.11 4.16 -9.06
N PRO A 205 -9.79 3.20 -8.43
CA PRO A 205 -9.78 3.09 -6.98
C PRO A 205 -8.36 2.73 -6.51
N ALA A 206 -7.95 3.27 -5.36
CA ALA A 206 -6.59 3.11 -4.89
C ALA A 206 -6.51 2.91 -3.37
N PHE A 207 -5.45 2.21 -2.97
CA PHE A 207 -4.94 2.26 -1.61
C PHE A 207 -3.72 3.20 -1.58
N ILE A 208 -3.82 4.25 -0.78
CA ILE A 208 -2.78 5.26 -0.58
C ILE A 208 -2.19 5.08 0.81
N VAL A 209 -0.88 5.03 0.91
CA VAL A 209 -0.13 4.93 2.16
C VAL A 209 0.70 6.19 2.34
N PHE A 210 0.42 6.96 3.40
CA PHE A 210 1.25 8.07 3.82
C PHE A 210 2.32 7.57 4.79
N THR A 211 3.57 7.99 4.60
CA THR A 211 4.71 7.59 5.45
C THR A 211 5.81 8.66 5.46
N ASN A 212 6.79 8.50 6.34
CA ASN A 212 8.05 9.24 6.32
C ASN A 212 9.20 8.26 6.11
N ILE A 213 10.27 8.71 5.48
CA ILE A 213 11.51 7.93 5.30
C ILE A 213 12.64 8.63 6.07
N SER A 214 13.38 7.90 6.90
CA SER A 214 14.50 8.47 7.67
C SER A 214 15.61 8.98 6.75
N GLU A 215 16.31 10.04 7.20
CA GLU A 215 17.38 10.69 6.42
C GLU A 215 18.59 9.78 6.14
N ASP A 216 18.84 8.79 6.99
CA ASP A 216 19.90 7.80 6.81
C ASP A 216 19.49 6.63 5.90
N GLY A 217 18.25 6.63 5.39
CA GLY A 217 17.67 5.53 4.62
C GLY A 217 17.53 4.23 5.40
N LYS A 218 17.80 4.24 6.72
CA LYS A 218 17.76 3.05 7.58
C LYS A 218 16.62 3.19 8.59
N GLU A 219 15.86 2.10 8.68
CA GLU A 219 14.45 2.11 9.09
C GLU A 219 13.55 2.82 8.07
N VAL A 220 13.41 2.18 6.92
CA VAL A 220 12.09 2.11 6.29
C VAL A 220 11.11 1.78 7.40
N SER A 221 10.06 2.60 7.58
CA SER A 221 9.02 2.32 8.59
C SER A 221 8.73 0.82 8.54
N PRO A 222 8.88 0.06 9.64
CA PRO A 222 8.59 -1.38 9.65
C PRO A 222 7.23 -1.69 9.04
N MET A 223 6.29 -0.74 9.11
CA MET A 223 4.99 -0.81 8.47
C MET A 223 5.03 -0.74 6.93
N LEU A 224 5.93 0.01 6.30
CA LEU A 224 6.05 0.07 4.83
C LEU A 224 6.57 -1.26 4.27
N TRP A 225 7.61 -1.83 4.90
CA TRP A 225 8.03 -3.21 4.61
C TRP A 225 6.90 -4.21 4.87
N HIS A 226 6.15 -4.03 5.96
CA HIS A 226 5.01 -4.86 6.28
C HIS A 226 3.90 -4.76 5.22
N VAL A 227 3.61 -3.57 4.67
CA VAL A 227 2.63 -3.41 3.57
C VAL A 227 3.05 -4.22 2.35
N GLU A 228 4.30 -4.08 1.90
CA GLU A 228 4.84 -4.86 0.78
C GLU A 228 4.72 -6.37 1.03
N ASN A 229 5.07 -6.84 2.23
CA ASN A 229 5.13 -8.27 2.51
C ASN A 229 3.78 -8.90 2.83
N VAL A 230 2.86 -8.17 3.47
CA VAL A 230 1.52 -8.68 3.78
C VAL A 230 0.62 -8.66 2.56
N LEU A 231 0.68 -7.59 1.75
CA LEU A 231 -0.18 -7.46 0.59
C LEU A 231 0.33 -8.23 -0.62
N TYR A 232 1.65 -8.24 -0.86
CA TYR A 232 2.18 -8.72 -2.14
C TYR A 232 3.06 -9.95 -1.99
N ASN A 233 3.76 -10.07 -0.86
CA ASN A 233 4.60 -11.22 -0.59
C ASN A 233 4.02 -12.17 0.47
N TYR A 234 2.71 -12.44 0.39
CA TYR A 234 1.95 -13.29 1.31
C TYR A 234 2.70 -14.62 1.57
N PHE A 235 3.37 -14.71 2.73
CA PHE A 235 4.45 -15.66 3.10
C PHE A 235 5.83 -15.36 2.47
N PRO A 236 6.55 -14.32 2.93
CA PRO A 236 7.86 -14.01 2.37
C PRO A 236 8.84 -15.19 2.60
N PRO A 237 9.79 -15.44 1.69
CA PRO A 237 10.79 -16.49 1.88
C PRO A 237 11.51 -16.30 3.21
N ARG A 238 11.63 -17.37 4.01
CA ARG A 238 12.43 -17.37 5.24
C ARG A 238 13.87 -16.96 4.87
N ARG A 239 14.39 -15.89 5.48
CA ARG A 239 15.82 -15.56 5.43
C ARG A 239 16.60 -16.55 6.28
#